data_AF-A0A933JKT0-F1
#
_entry.id   AF-A0A933JKT0-F1
#
_cell.length_a   1.000
_cell.length_b   1.000
_cell.length_c   1.000
_cell.angle_alpha   90.00
_cell.angle_beta   90.00
_cell.angle_gamma   90.00
#
_symmetry.space_group_name_H-M   'P 1'
#
loop_
_entity.id
_entity.type
_entity.pdbx_description
1 polymer ?
#
loop_
_entity_poly.entity_id
_entity_poly.type
_entity_poly.pdbx_seq_one_letter_code
_entity_poly.pdbx_strand_id
1 'polypeptide(L)' 'MSNFIAILSKPDNLPIAGMAVLVVFVLGVWLRQALRNDELIREGRRSELDREMRK' A
#
# COMPACT_ATOMS: atom_id res chain seq x y z
N MET A 1 -18.49 7.59 -11.60
CA MET A 1 -17.20 6.94 -11.96
C MET A 1 -16.59 7.46 -13.26
N SER A 2 -17.37 7.93 -14.25
CA SER A 2 -16.86 8.45 -15.54
C SER A 2 -15.86 9.62 -15.41
N ASN A 3 -16.10 10.56 -14.49
CA ASN A 3 -15.29 11.77 -14.37
C ASN A 3 -13.87 11.50 -13.86
N PHE A 4 -13.68 10.53 -12.97
CA PHE A 4 -12.38 10.24 -12.38
C PHE A 4 -11.43 9.59 -13.40
N ILE A 5 -11.94 8.64 -14.18
CA ILE A 5 -11.19 8.03 -15.29
C ILE A 5 -10.92 9.08 -16.37
N ALA A 6 -11.91 9.92 -16.71
CA ALA A 6 -11.71 10.99 -17.70
C ALA A 6 -10.61 11.99 -17.30
N ILE A 7 -10.46 12.31 -16.01
CA ILE A 7 -9.38 13.17 -15.52
C ILE A 7 -8.03 12.45 -15.62
N LEU A 8 -7.96 11.19 -15.18
CA LEU A 8 -6.73 10.38 -15.20
C LEU A 8 -6.25 10.05 -16.62
N SER A 9 -7.15 9.91 -17.58
CA SER A 9 -6.84 9.57 -18.97
C SER A 9 -6.47 10.77 -19.82
N LYS A 10 -6.56 12.00 -19.29
CA LYS A 10 -6.05 13.16 -20.02
C LYS A 10 -4.51 13.21 -19.95
N PRO A 11 -3.82 13.51 -21.07
CA PRO A 11 -2.36 13.45 -21.13
C PRO A 11 -1.64 14.44 -20.21
N ASP A 12 -2.25 15.59 -19.93
CA ASP A 12 -1.74 16.61 -18.99
C ASP A 12 -1.76 16.14 -17.53
N ASN A 13 -2.57 15.13 -17.19
CA ASN A 13 -2.70 14.56 -15.85
C ASN A 13 -1.92 13.26 -15.67
N LEU A 14 -1.05 12.90 -16.63
CA LEU A 14 -0.17 11.73 -16.56
C LEU A 14 0.66 11.67 -15.27
N PRO A 15 1.21 12.78 -14.73
CA PRO A 15 1.91 12.75 -13.44
C PRO A 15 1.01 12.35 -12.27
N ILE A 16 -0.24 12.83 -12.24
CA ILE A 16 -1.22 12.50 -11.20
C ILE A 16 -1.62 11.03 -11.30
N ALA A 17 -1.79 10.51 -12.51
CA ALA A 17 -2.06 9.10 -12.74
C ALA A 17 -0.91 8.21 -12.22
N GLY A 18 0.34 8.58 -12.51
CA GLY A 18 1.51 7.90 -11.95
C GLY A 18 1.53 7.94 -10.42
N MET A 19 1.21 9.09 -9.82
CA MET A 19 1.11 9.23 -8.37
C MET A 19 0.01 8.35 -7.78
N ALA A 20 -1.16 8.29 -8.40
CA ALA A 20 -2.27 7.44 -7.96
C ALA A 20 -1.87 5.97 -7.94
N VAL A 21 -1.15 5.50 -8.97
CA VAL A 21 -0.61 4.13 -9.02
C VAL A 21 0.38 3.89 -7.89
N LEU A 22 1.31 4.82 -7.64
CA LEU A 22 2.26 4.72 -6.53
C LEU A 22 1.57 4.68 -5.17
N VAL A 23 0.57 5.53 -4.96
CA VAL A 23 -0.22 5.56 -3.72
C VAL A 23 -0.90 4.22 -3.48
N VAL A 24 -1.58 3.66 -4.50
CA VAL A 24 -2.23 2.35 -4.39
C VAL A 24 -1.21 1.25 -4.13
N PHE A 25 -0.05 1.30 -4.79
CA PHE A 25 1.03 0.33 -4.58
C PHE A 25 1.56 0.38 -3.14
N VAL A 26 1.92 1.56 -2.64
CA VAL A 26 2.46 1.74 -1.29
C VAL A 26 1.41 1.37 -0.23
N LEU A 27 0.15 1.77 -0.42
CA LEU A 27 -0.95 1.37 0.45
C LEU A 27 -1.10 -0.16 0.49
N GLY A 28 -1.01 -0.83 -0.66
CA GLY A 28 -1.09 -2.29 -0.72
C GLY A 28 0.10 -2.99 -0.05
N VAL A 29 1.30 -2.42 -0.10
CA VAL A 29 2.46 -2.91 0.64
C VAL A 29 2.25 -2.71 2.13
N TRP A 30 1.83 -1.52 2.55
CA TRP A 30 1.58 -1.18 3.95
C TRP A 30 0.49 -2.06 4.57
N LEU A 31 -0.63 -2.25 3.88
CA LEU A 31 -1.73 -3.11 4.35
C LEU A 31 -1.28 -4.56 4.54
N ARG A 32 -0.50 -5.10 3.60
CA ARG A 32 0.05 -6.47 3.74
C ARG A 32 0.96 -6.60 4.96
N GLN A 33 1.82 -5.62 5.21
CA GLN A 33 2.67 -5.60 6.40
C GLN A 33 1.85 -5.45 7.69
N ALA A 34 0.85 -4.57 7.70
CA ALA A 34 -0.02 -4.38 8.86
C ALA A 34 -0.76 -5.66 9.23
N LEU A 35 -1.39 -6.32 8.26
CA LEU A 35 -2.10 -7.59 8.49
C LEU A 35 -1.18 -8.70 8.99
N ARG A 36 0.03 -8.80 8.42
CA ARG A 36 1.03 -9.79 8.84
C ARG A 36 1.52 -9.54 10.27
N ASN A 37 1.78 -8.28 10.61
CA ASN A 37 2.22 -7.89 11.94
C ASN A 37 1.13 -8.12 12.98
N ASP A 38 -0.14 -7.81 12.65
CA ASP A 38 -1.28 -8.07 13.52
C ASP A 38 -1.45 -9.58 13.80
N GLU A 39 -1.24 -10.43 12.80
CA GLU A 39 -1.26 -11.89 12.96
C GLU A 39 -0.15 -12.36 13.93
N LEU A 40 1.08 -11.88 13.74
CA LEU A 40 2.21 -12.22 14.63
C LEU A 40 2.00 -11.74 16.07
N ILE A 41 1.40 -10.56 16.26
CA ILE A 41 1.04 -10.02 17.58
C ILE A 41 -0.03 -10.92 18.22
N ARG A 42 -1.07 -11.29 17.47
CA ARG A 42 -2.15 -12.16 17.95
C ARG A 42 -1.65 -13.55 18.37
N GLU A 43 -0.66 -14.08 17.66
CA GLU A 43 -0.01 -15.37 17.97
C GLU A 43 1.06 -15.26 19.08
N GLY A 44 1.37 -14.06 19.57
CA GLY A 44 2.40 -13.83 20.59
C GLY A 44 3.84 -14.01 20.08
N ARG A 45 4.06 -14.02 18.76
CA ARG A 45 5.35 -14.30 18.09
C ARG A 45 6.22 -13.06 17.98
N ARG A 46 6.54 -12.45 19.12
CA ARG A 46 7.22 -11.15 19.20
C ARG A 46 8.65 -11.17 18.62
N SER A 47 9.38 -12.27 18.75
CA SER A 47 10.72 -12.42 18.17
C SER A 47 10.72 -12.38 16.64
N GLU A 48 9.67 -12.92 16.01
CA GLU A 48 9.50 -12.92 14.57
C GLU A 48 9.02 -11.58 14.05
N LEU A 49 8.11 -10.92 14.76
CA LEU A 49 7.73 -9.52 14.50
C LEU A 49 8.96 -8.60 14.48
N ASP A 50 9.79 -8.70 15.52
CA ASP A 50 11.01 -7.90 15.63
C ASP A 50 12.02 -8.18 14.49
N ARG A 51 12.06 -9.42 13.99
CA ARG A 51 12.87 -9.81 12.84
C ARG A 51 12.29 -9.27 11.54
N GLU A 52 10.97 -9.33 11.35
CA GLU A 52 10.29 -8.81 10.17
C GLU A 52 10.42 -7.29 10.07
N MET A 53 10.29 -6.55 11.18
CA MET A 53 10.43 -5.09 11.20
C MET A 53 11.86 -4.57 10.93
N ARG A 54 12.88 -5.42 11.11
CA ARG A 54 14.30 -5.05 10.91
C ARG A 54 14.86 -5.46 9.54
N LYS A 55 14.05 -6.08 8.68
CA LYS A 55 14.43 -6.40 7.29
C LYS A 55 14.32 -5.16 6.40
#